data_AF-A0A428TWA4-F1
#
_entry.id   AF-A0A428TWA4-F1
#
_cell.length_a   1.000
_cell.length_b   1.000
_cell.length_c   1.000
_cell.angle_alpha   90.00
_cell.angle_beta   90.00
_cell.angle_gamma   90.00
#
_symmetry.space_group_name_H-M   'P 1'
#
loop_
_entity.id
_entity.type
_entity.pdbx_description
1 polymer ?
#
loop_
_entity_poly.entity_id
_entity_poly.type
_entity_poly.pdbx_seq_one_letter_code
_entity_poly.pdbx_strand_id
1 'polypeptide(L)'
;MASHGQYPPPHLAPKHHHHAPYGSPPVAVPGGAPAGTFSPGTKIQVGSHRVVIQKYLSEGGFAHVYLVKMPKPVDGTDMAVLKRVAVPDKETLRGMRTEVETMKRLKGHRPIVTYIDSHASELRGGGYEVFLLMEFCNGGGLIDFMNTRLQHRLTEPEILNIFTDIAEGVACMHYLKPALLHRDLKVENVLITAKGSSKRFKLCDFWLCRAAACRPHNRCRVSPHG
;
A
#
# COMPACT_ATOMS: atom_id res chain seq x y z
N MET A 1 24.10 74.33 -43.73
CA MET A 1 25.35 74.10 -42.96
C MET A 1 24.96 73.63 -41.57
N ALA A 2 25.75 72.70 -41.03
CA ALA A 2 25.69 72.10 -39.69
C ALA A 2 24.65 70.99 -39.42
N SER A 3 25.21 69.78 -39.38
CA SER A 3 24.75 68.54 -38.76
C SER A 3 24.49 68.71 -37.26
N HIS A 4 23.50 67.98 -36.71
CA HIS A 4 23.68 67.26 -35.43
C HIS A 4 22.63 66.16 -35.25
N GLY A 5 23.08 65.05 -34.66
CA GLY A 5 22.50 63.73 -34.76
C GLY A 5 21.28 63.44 -33.88
N GLN A 6 20.50 62.46 -34.33
CA GLN A 6 19.37 61.88 -33.61
C GLN A 6 19.84 60.64 -32.83
N TYR A 7 19.69 60.69 -31.51
CA TYR A 7 19.74 59.55 -30.61
C TYR A 7 18.44 58.72 -30.73
N PRO A 8 18.48 57.38 -30.55
CA PRO A 8 17.28 56.56 -30.49
C PRO A 8 16.56 56.70 -29.12
N PRO A 9 15.23 56.48 -29.07
CA PRO A 9 14.45 56.60 -27.84
C PRO A 9 14.64 55.40 -26.88
N PRO A 10 14.38 55.59 -25.57
CA PRO A 10 14.67 54.61 -24.54
C PRO A 10 13.64 53.46 -24.44
N HIS A 11 14.14 52.34 -23.91
CA HIS A 11 13.48 51.05 -23.69
C HIS A 11 12.15 51.13 -22.89
N LEU A 12 11.17 50.35 -23.36
CA LEU A 12 9.94 49.99 -22.66
C LEU A 12 10.22 49.19 -21.37
N ALA A 13 9.74 49.70 -20.24
CA ALA A 13 9.63 48.94 -18.99
C ALA A 13 8.40 47.99 -19.04
N PRO A 14 8.49 46.75 -18.52
CA PRO A 14 7.38 45.82 -18.53
C PRO A 14 6.32 46.12 -17.46
N LYS A 15 5.06 45.85 -17.84
CA LYS A 15 3.83 46.10 -17.07
C LYS A 15 3.78 45.27 -15.79
N HIS A 16 3.41 45.92 -14.68
CA HIS A 16 3.07 45.27 -13.40
C HIS A 16 1.83 44.37 -13.57
N HIS A 17 2.01 43.06 -13.40
CA HIS A 17 0.89 42.12 -13.22
C HIS A 17 0.37 42.20 -11.77
N HIS A 18 -0.93 42.45 -11.62
CA HIS A 18 -1.63 42.36 -10.35
C HIS A 18 -1.63 40.90 -9.85
N HIS A 19 -1.08 40.69 -8.65
CA HIS A 19 -1.24 39.44 -7.90
C HIS A 19 -2.68 39.33 -7.39
N ALA A 20 -3.40 38.31 -7.83
CA ALA A 20 -4.61 37.85 -7.17
C ALA A 20 -4.23 37.18 -5.83
N PRO A 21 -4.97 37.40 -4.73
CA PRO A 21 -4.67 36.76 -3.46
C PRO A 21 -5.01 35.27 -3.55
N TYR A 22 -4.01 34.43 -3.32
CA TYR A 22 -4.19 32.98 -3.14
C TYR A 22 -5.16 32.75 -1.98
N GLY A 23 -6.33 32.19 -2.30
CA GLY A 23 -7.24 31.65 -1.31
C GLY A 23 -6.51 30.61 -0.47
N SER A 24 -6.56 30.77 0.85
CA SER A 24 -6.00 29.83 1.81
C SER A 24 -6.60 28.43 1.59
N PRO A 25 -5.81 27.35 1.67
CA PRO A 25 -6.37 25.99 1.62
C PRO A 25 -7.33 25.79 2.79
N PRO A 26 -8.41 24.99 2.61
CA PRO A 26 -9.38 24.78 3.66
C PRO A 26 -8.69 24.11 4.86
N VAL A 27 -8.92 24.69 6.04
CA VAL A 27 -8.45 24.18 7.32
C VAL A 27 -8.99 22.76 7.50
N ALA A 28 -8.08 21.78 7.56
CA ALA A 28 -8.44 20.40 7.86
C ALA A 28 -9.06 20.32 9.27
N VAL A 29 -10.29 19.84 9.33
CA VAL A 29 -11.00 19.55 10.59
C VAL A 29 -10.35 18.31 11.21
N PRO A 30 -9.92 18.32 12.49
CA PRO A 30 -9.29 17.16 13.09
C PRO A 30 -10.35 16.10 13.42
N GLY A 31 -10.32 14.96 12.71
CA GLY A 31 -10.98 13.72 13.15
C GLY A 31 -12.12 13.16 12.29
N GLY A 32 -12.51 13.80 11.18
CA GLY A 32 -13.51 13.27 10.25
C GLY A 32 -12.87 12.38 9.18
N ALA A 33 -13.29 11.13 9.05
CA ALA A 33 -12.90 10.31 7.89
C ALA A 33 -13.44 10.95 6.59
N PRO A 34 -12.75 10.80 5.44
CA PRO A 34 -13.16 11.39 4.17
C PRO A 34 -14.59 11.02 3.76
N ALA A 35 -15.25 11.89 2.97
CA ALA A 35 -16.58 11.61 2.46
C ALA A 35 -16.61 10.27 1.68
N GLY A 36 -17.62 9.44 1.91
CA GLY A 36 -17.75 8.10 1.31
C GLY A 36 -17.09 6.96 2.10
N THR A 37 -16.48 7.25 3.25
CA THR A 37 -15.96 6.23 4.18
C THR A 37 -17.05 5.66 5.10
N PHE A 38 -16.83 4.46 5.63
CA PHE A 38 -17.72 3.86 6.62
C PHE A 38 -17.46 4.43 8.02
N SER A 39 -18.55 4.71 8.75
CA SER A 39 -18.48 5.12 10.15
C SER A 39 -18.22 3.93 11.09
N PRO A 40 -17.56 4.16 12.24
CA PRO A 40 -17.47 3.16 13.31
C PRO A 40 -18.85 2.59 13.69
N GLY A 41 -18.91 1.28 13.93
CA GLY A 41 -20.15 0.55 14.22
C GLY A 41 -20.86 -0.01 12.97
N THR A 42 -20.47 0.41 11.76
CA THR A 42 -21.02 -0.14 10.51
C THR A 42 -20.71 -1.63 10.39
N LYS A 43 -21.71 -2.44 10.05
CA LYS A 43 -21.58 -3.90 9.86
C LYS A 43 -21.41 -4.20 8.37
N ILE A 44 -20.33 -4.87 8.01
CA ILE A 44 -20.01 -5.24 6.62
C ILE A 44 -19.92 -6.76 6.51
N GLN A 45 -20.49 -7.32 5.44
CA GLN A 45 -20.32 -8.73 5.09
C GLN A 45 -19.12 -8.88 4.16
N VAL A 46 -18.16 -9.71 4.54
CA VAL A 46 -16.98 -10.05 3.73
C VAL A 46 -16.84 -11.56 3.70
N GLY A 47 -17.20 -12.16 2.57
CA GLY A 47 -17.26 -13.61 2.40
C GLY A 47 -18.16 -14.23 3.48
N SER A 48 -17.58 -15.07 4.33
CA SER A 48 -18.26 -15.74 5.45
C SER A 48 -18.30 -14.94 6.75
N HIS A 49 -17.63 -13.78 6.82
CA HIS A 49 -17.48 -12.98 8.04
C HIS A 49 -18.37 -11.73 8.02
N ARG A 50 -19.08 -11.48 9.13
CA ARG A 50 -19.80 -10.22 9.37
C ARG A 50 -19.02 -9.34 10.33
N VAL A 51 -18.22 -8.43 9.79
CA VAL A 51 -17.29 -7.58 10.57
C VAL A 51 -17.92 -6.24 10.95
N VAL A 52 -17.38 -5.60 11.99
CA VAL A 52 -17.83 -4.28 12.47
C VAL A 52 -16.67 -3.29 12.35
N ILE A 53 -16.88 -2.18 11.64
CA ILE A 53 -15.88 -1.10 11.54
C ILE A 53 -15.61 -0.54 12.92
N GLN A 54 -14.33 -0.50 13.31
CA GLN A 54 -13.87 0.12 14.56
C GLN A 54 -13.27 1.50 14.29
N LYS A 55 -12.39 1.59 13.29
CA LYS A 55 -11.64 2.81 13.01
C LYS A 55 -11.21 2.88 11.55
N TYR A 56 -11.22 4.08 10.97
CA TYR A 56 -10.55 4.37 9.71
C TYR A 56 -9.04 4.49 9.92
N LEU A 57 -8.24 3.75 9.15
CA LEU A 57 -6.79 3.73 9.29
C LEU A 57 -6.11 4.65 8.26
N SER A 58 -6.41 4.46 6.98
CA SER A 58 -5.72 5.20 5.92
C SER A 58 -6.47 5.17 4.58
N GLU A 59 -6.06 6.09 3.71
CA GLU A 59 -6.40 6.14 2.28
C GLU A 59 -5.17 5.75 1.46
N GLY A 60 -5.37 5.04 0.35
CA GLY A 60 -4.31 4.76 -0.61
C GLY A 60 -4.88 4.65 -2.02
N GLY A 61 -4.71 5.70 -2.84
CA GLY A 61 -5.22 5.73 -4.22
C GLY A 61 -6.72 5.47 -4.28
N PHE A 62 -7.12 4.28 -4.73
CA PHE A 62 -8.52 3.84 -4.83
C PHE A 62 -8.98 2.96 -3.66
N ALA A 63 -8.19 2.87 -2.59
CA ALA A 63 -8.41 2.00 -1.46
C ALA A 63 -8.61 2.76 -0.14
N HIS A 64 -9.56 2.29 0.66
CA HIS A 64 -9.77 2.72 2.04
C HIS A 64 -9.48 1.54 2.97
N VAL A 65 -8.72 1.80 4.03
CA VAL A 65 -8.30 0.76 4.98
C VAL A 65 -8.93 1.03 6.35
N TYR A 66 -9.56 0.01 6.92
CA TYR A 66 -10.28 0.08 8.19
C TYR A 66 -9.77 -0.99 9.15
N LEU A 67 -9.71 -0.64 10.43
CA LEU A 67 -9.65 -1.59 11.52
C LEU A 67 -11.06 -2.12 11.78
N VAL A 68 -11.22 -3.43 11.83
CA VAL A 68 -12.51 -4.08 12.02
C VAL A 68 -12.45 -5.14 13.10
N LYS A 69 -13.59 -5.36 13.76
CA LYS A 69 -13.80 -6.43 14.73
C LYS A 69 -14.62 -7.54 14.09
N MET A 70 -14.11 -8.76 14.16
CA MET A 70 -14.75 -9.99 13.73
C MET A 70 -15.60 -10.58 14.87
N PRO A 71 -16.68 -11.31 14.57
CA PRO A 71 -17.55 -11.91 15.59
C PRO A 71 -16.91 -13.14 16.24
N LYS A 72 -16.02 -13.83 15.51
CA LYS A 72 -15.25 -14.97 15.99
C LYS A 72 -13.77 -14.68 15.80
N PRO A 73 -12.91 -14.99 16.78
CA PRO A 73 -11.47 -14.86 16.60
C PRO A 73 -10.98 -15.75 15.46
N VAL A 74 -10.04 -15.22 14.67
CA VAL A 74 -9.25 -15.95 13.69
C VAL A 74 -7.81 -15.88 14.17
N ASP A 75 -7.14 -17.03 14.28
CA ASP A 75 -5.75 -17.13 14.78
C ASP A 75 -5.53 -16.45 16.15
N GLY A 76 -6.55 -16.51 17.01
CA GLY A 76 -6.49 -15.99 18.39
C GLY A 76 -6.76 -14.49 18.54
N THR A 77 -7.12 -13.78 17.46
CA THR A 77 -7.51 -12.36 17.49
C THR A 77 -8.87 -12.14 16.86
N ASP A 78 -9.70 -11.28 17.45
CA ASP A 78 -10.95 -10.80 16.86
C ASP A 78 -10.77 -9.49 16.07
N MET A 79 -9.55 -8.96 15.99
CA MET A 79 -9.22 -7.76 15.24
C MET A 79 -8.61 -8.10 13.88
N ALA A 80 -9.06 -7.41 12.84
CA ALA A 80 -8.62 -7.58 11.46
C ALA A 80 -8.57 -6.23 10.72
N VAL A 81 -7.99 -6.24 9.51
CA VAL A 81 -7.94 -5.09 8.60
C VAL A 81 -8.84 -5.36 7.40
N LEU A 82 -9.71 -4.40 7.08
CA LEU A 82 -10.54 -4.40 5.88
C LEU A 82 -9.99 -3.36 4.89
N LYS A 83 -9.49 -3.82 3.74
CA LYS A 83 -9.16 -2.99 2.57
C LYS A 83 -10.37 -3.00 1.63
N ARG A 84 -10.96 -1.83 1.40
CA ARG A 84 -12.06 -1.59 0.45
C ARG A 84 -11.48 -0.93 -0.79
N VAL A 85 -11.70 -1.52 -1.96
CA VAL A 85 -11.21 -0.99 -3.24
C VAL A 85 -12.38 -0.82 -4.19
N ALA A 86 -12.51 0.35 -4.80
CA ALA A 86 -13.43 0.57 -5.91
C ALA A 86 -12.65 0.45 -7.23
N VAL A 87 -13.14 -0.37 -8.15
CA VAL A 87 -12.51 -0.59 -9.46
C VAL A 87 -13.51 -0.29 -10.59
N PRO A 88 -13.11 0.43 -11.65
CA PRO A 88 -14.07 0.92 -12.65
C PRO A 88 -14.49 -0.16 -13.65
N ASP A 89 -13.67 -1.19 -13.87
CA ASP A 89 -13.82 -2.13 -14.97
C ASP A 89 -13.44 -3.58 -14.61
N LYS A 90 -13.81 -4.53 -15.48
CA LYS A 90 -13.57 -5.96 -15.30
C LYS A 90 -12.10 -6.36 -15.38
N GLU A 91 -11.25 -5.62 -16.10
CA GLU A 91 -9.82 -5.89 -16.19
C GLU A 91 -9.12 -5.58 -14.87
N THR A 92 -9.40 -4.42 -14.29
CA THR A 92 -8.89 -4.05 -12.96
C THR A 92 -9.39 -5.03 -11.89
N LEU A 93 -10.65 -5.50 -11.98
CA LEU A 93 -11.18 -6.56 -11.12
C LEU A 93 -10.40 -7.89 -11.25
N ARG A 94 -9.95 -8.26 -12.45
CA ARG A 94 -9.07 -9.45 -12.64
C ARG A 94 -7.72 -9.27 -11.95
N GLY A 95 -7.18 -8.05 -11.95
CA GLY A 95 -5.99 -7.69 -11.17
C GLY A 95 -6.19 -7.96 -9.67
N MET A 96 -7.30 -7.47 -9.10
CA MET A 96 -7.65 -7.72 -7.69
C MET A 96 -7.82 -9.21 -7.36
N ARG A 97 -8.41 -10.00 -8.27
CA ARG A 97 -8.49 -11.46 -8.10
C ARG A 97 -7.10 -12.10 -8.02
N THR A 98 -6.16 -11.61 -8.82
CA THR A 98 -4.77 -12.10 -8.81
C THR A 98 -4.07 -11.75 -7.49
N GLU A 99 -4.31 -10.57 -6.92
CA GLU A 99 -3.84 -10.19 -5.58
C GLU A 99 -4.38 -11.15 -4.52
N VAL A 100 -5.69 -11.41 -4.51
CA VAL A 100 -6.33 -12.35 -3.58
C VAL A 100 -5.73 -13.75 -3.68
N GLU A 101 -5.59 -14.30 -4.89
CA GLU A 101 -5.00 -15.63 -5.10
C GLU A 101 -3.53 -15.68 -4.68
N THR A 102 -2.80 -14.59 -4.87
CA THR A 102 -1.42 -14.45 -4.40
C THR A 102 -1.36 -14.53 -2.87
N MET A 103 -2.20 -13.78 -2.17
CA MET A 103 -2.22 -13.82 -0.70
C MET A 103 -2.65 -15.18 -0.16
N LYS A 104 -3.59 -15.86 -0.82
CA LYS A 104 -3.97 -17.24 -0.45
C LYS A 104 -2.80 -18.22 -0.57
N ARG A 105 -2.00 -18.11 -1.63
CA ARG A 105 -0.80 -18.94 -1.84
C ARG A 105 0.29 -18.68 -0.80
N LEU A 106 0.36 -17.45 -0.29
CA LEU A 106 1.35 -17.03 0.71
C LEU A 106 0.85 -17.20 2.16
N LYS A 107 -0.38 -17.70 2.34
CA LYS A 107 -0.98 -17.89 3.65
C LYS A 107 -0.16 -18.89 4.48
N GLY A 108 0.12 -18.53 5.75
CA GLY A 108 0.88 -19.35 6.69
C GLY A 108 2.37 -18.99 6.77
N HIS A 109 2.89 -18.18 5.86
CA HIS A 109 4.25 -17.66 5.96
C HIS A 109 4.32 -16.51 6.96
N ARG A 110 5.11 -16.68 8.03
CA ARG A 110 5.21 -15.71 9.14
C ARG A 110 5.53 -14.28 8.70
N PRO A 111 6.42 -14.02 7.73
CA PRO A 111 6.77 -12.65 7.32
C PRO A 111 5.81 -12.04 6.29
N ILE A 112 4.62 -12.62 6.10
CA ILE A 112 3.63 -12.15 5.13
C ILE A 112 2.31 -11.91 5.84
N VAL A 113 1.65 -10.80 5.50
CA VAL A 113 0.29 -10.50 5.99
C VAL A 113 -0.68 -11.56 5.48
N THR A 114 -1.39 -12.15 6.44
CA THR A 114 -2.27 -13.30 6.26
C THR A 114 -3.63 -12.87 5.72
N TYR A 115 -4.04 -13.53 4.64
CA TYR A 115 -5.39 -13.45 4.09
C TYR A 115 -6.41 -14.16 5.00
N ILE A 116 -7.53 -13.47 5.26
CA ILE A 116 -8.68 -14.04 5.98
C ILE A 116 -9.79 -14.39 4.99
N ASP A 117 -10.39 -13.38 4.34
CA ASP A 117 -11.50 -13.57 3.41
C ASP A 117 -11.62 -12.39 2.42
N SER A 118 -12.45 -12.51 1.39
CA SER A 118 -12.73 -11.43 0.45
C SER A 118 -14.14 -11.50 -0.13
N HIS A 119 -14.63 -10.37 -0.61
CA HIS A 119 -15.92 -10.27 -1.31
C HIS A 119 -15.80 -9.27 -2.45
N ALA A 120 -16.47 -9.54 -3.56
CA ALA A 120 -16.56 -8.60 -4.67
C ALA A 120 -18.01 -8.48 -5.14
N SER A 121 -18.48 -7.26 -5.33
CA SER A 121 -19.85 -6.94 -5.75
C SER A 121 -19.87 -5.79 -6.75
N GLU A 122 -20.94 -5.69 -7.54
CA GLU A 122 -21.14 -4.56 -8.45
C GLU A 122 -21.61 -3.31 -7.70
N LEU A 123 -21.09 -2.15 -8.09
CA LEU A 123 -21.50 -0.86 -7.53
C LEU A 123 -22.75 -0.31 -8.24
N ARG A 124 -23.62 0.33 -7.47
CA ARG A 124 -24.79 1.06 -8.02
C ARG A 124 -24.29 2.29 -8.77
N GLY A 125 -24.21 2.20 -10.09
CA GLY A 125 -23.63 3.25 -10.95
C GLY A 125 -22.51 2.76 -11.88
N GLY A 126 -22.19 1.46 -11.85
CA GLY A 126 -21.13 0.87 -12.66
C GLY A 126 -19.83 0.69 -11.88
N GLY A 127 -19.00 -0.24 -12.35
CA GLY A 127 -17.80 -0.68 -11.64
C GLY A 127 -18.07 -1.73 -10.56
N TYR A 128 -17.02 -2.07 -9.82
CA TYR A 128 -17.01 -3.11 -8.80
C TYR A 128 -16.41 -2.60 -7.50
N GLU A 129 -16.88 -3.15 -6.40
CA GLU A 129 -16.33 -2.96 -5.07
C GLU A 129 -15.75 -4.28 -4.59
N VAL A 130 -14.52 -4.22 -4.08
CA VAL A 130 -13.81 -5.37 -3.53
C VAL A 130 -13.47 -5.10 -2.07
N PHE A 131 -13.89 -6.02 -1.21
CA PHE A 131 -13.50 -6.10 0.18
C PHE A 131 -12.46 -7.19 0.35
N LEU A 132 -11.34 -6.85 0.99
CA LEU A 132 -10.26 -7.76 1.32
C LEU A 132 -10.00 -7.69 2.83
N LEU A 133 -10.24 -8.81 3.52
CA LEU A 133 -10.07 -8.97 4.95
C LEU A 133 -8.74 -9.68 5.25
N MET A 134 -7.92 -9.07 6.09
CA MET A 134 -6.55 -9.50 6.38
C MET A 134 -6.27 -9.41 7.88
N GLU A 135 -5.19 -10.06 8.33
CA GLU A 135 -4.75 -9.93 9.73
C GLU A 135 -4.41 -8.48 10.10
N PHE A 136 -4.61 -8.15 11.38
CA PHE A 136 -4.22 -6.85 11.93
C PHE A 136 -2.83 -6.92 12.56
N CYS A 137 -1.91 -6.10 12.05
CA CYS A 137 -0.58 -5.89 12.61
C CYS A 137 -0.62 -4.78 13.67
N ASN A 138 -0.65 -5.15 14.95
CA ASN A 138 -0.84 -4.23 16.08
C ASN A 138 0.33 -3.27 16.35
N GLY A 139 1.49 -3.46 15.73
CA GLY A 139 2.65 -2.59 15.84
C GLY A 139 2.69 -1.45 14.82
N GLY A 140 1.70 -1.34 13.92
CA GLY A 140 1.62 -0.28 12.91
C GLY A 140 2.56 -0.48 11.71
N GLY A 141 2.83 0.58 10.96
CA GLY A 141 3.74 0.57 9.82
C GLY A 141 5.20 0.79 10.22
N LEU A 142 6.13 0.30 9.39
CA LEU A 142 7.57 0.51 9.60
C LEU A 142 7.95 1.98 9.52
N ILE A 143 7.31 2.76 8.64
CA ILE A 143 7.49 4.22 8.56
C ILE A 143 7.24 4.89 9.91
N ASP A 144 6.12 4.56 10.56
CA ASP A 144 5.78 5.15 11.87
C ASP A 144 6.82 4.78 12.92
N PHE A 145 7.29 3.53 12.91
CA PHE A 145 8.36 3.09 13.80
C PHE A 145 9.68 3.84 13.53
N MET A 146 10.06 4.04 12.27
CA MET A 146 11.23 4.84 11.90
C MET A 146 11.09 6.30 12.35
N ASN A 147 9.89 6.87 12.26
CA ASN A 147 9.60 8.23 12.73
C ASN A 147 9.77 8.39 14.24
N THR A 148 9.58 7.34 15.04
CA THR A 148 9.90 7.38 16.49
C THR A 148 11.41 7.44 16.78
N ARG A 149 12.24 7.21 15.77
CA ARG A 149 13.71 7.06 15.86
C ARG A 149 14.48 8.13 15.09
N LEU A 150 13.85 9.28 14.86
CA LEU A 150 14.48 10.41 14.15
C LEU A 150 15.69 10.98 14.90
N GLN A 151 15.62 11.05 16.24
CA GLN A 151 16.74 11.50 17.08
C GLN A 151 17.73 10.37 17.38
N HIS A 152 17.21 9.18 17.70
CA HIS A 152 18.00 7.99 17.97
C HIS A 152 17.77 6.99 16.85
N ARG A 153 18.67 7.02 15.85
CA ARG A 153 18.60 6.13 14.67
C ARG A 153 18.44 4.67 15.08
N LEU A 154 17.88 3.88 14.16
CA LEU A 154 17.81 2.43 14.35
C LEU A 154 19.22 1.86 14.58
N THR A 155 19.32 1.02 15.59
CA THR A 155 20.55 0.29 15.90
C THR A 155 20.76 -0.82 14.87
N GLU A 156 22.02 -1.24 14.66
CA GLU A 156 22.33 -2.33 13.74
C GLU A 156 21.54 -3.63 14.05
N PRO A 157 21.36 -4.07 15.30
CA PRO A 157 20.50 -5.21 15.61
C PRO A 157 19.04 -5.02 15.21
N GLU A 158 18.49 -3.80 15.32
CA GLU A 158 17.13 -3.51 14.86
C GLU A 158 17.03 -3.61 13.34
N ILE A 159 18.02 -3.08 12.61
CA ILE A 159 18.09 -3.13 11.14
C ILE A 159 18.19 -4.58 10.67
N LEU A 160 19.06 -5.39 11.29
CA LEU A 160 19.22 -6.80 10.94
C LEU A 160 17.92 -7.57 11.18
N ASN A 161 17.23 -7.35 12.31
CA ASN A 161 15.94 -8.00 12.59
C ASN A 161 14.88 -7.65 11.53
N ILE A 162 14.80 -6.38 11.12
CA ILE A 162 13.90 -5.97 10.04
C ILE A 162 14.27 -6.69 8.75
N PHE A 163 15.53 -6.61 8.35
CA PHE A 163 15.98 -7.13 7.07
C PHE A 163 15.86 -8.66 6.99
N THR A 164 16.15 -9.39 8.06
CA THR A 164 15.99 -10.85 8.12
C THR A 164 14.55 -11.28 7.87
N ASP A 165 13.59 -10.66 8.55
CA ASP A 165 12.17 -11.00 8.38
C ASP A 165 11.69 -10.67 6.95
N ILE A 166 12.08 -9.52 6.41
CA ILE A 166 11.72 -9.12 5.05
C ILE A 166 12.39 -10.03 4.00
N ALA A 167 13.65 -10.39 4.18
CA ALA A 167 14.35 -11.33 3.31
C ALA A 167 13.72 -12.73 3.35
N GLU A 168 13.29 -13.21 4.52
CA GLU A 168 12.54 -14.48 4.66
C GLU A 168 11.21 -14.41 3.88
N GLY A 169 10.48 -13.30 3.97
CA GLY A 169 9.24 -13.07 3.21
C GLY A 169 9.46 -13.08 1.69
N VAL A 170 10.47 -12.36 1.21
CA VAL A 170 10.84 -12.35 -0.21
C VAL A 170 11.28 -13.74 -0.68
N ALA A 171 12.07 -14.45 0.12
CA ALA A 171 12.49 -15.81 -0.19
C ALA A 171 11.27 -16.74 -0.35
N CYS A 172 10.29 -16.66 0.55
CA CYS A 172 9.05 -17.44 0.46
C CYS A 172 8.32 -17.21 -0.88
N MET A 173 8.23 -15.97 -1.35
CA MET A 173 7.65 -15.65 -2.65
C MET A 173 8.47 -16.23 -3.82
N HIS A 174 9.80 -16.11 -3.76
CA HIS A 174 10.70 -16.60 -4.81
C HIS A 174 10.78 -18.12 -4.90
N TYR A 175 10.55 -18.85 -3.79
CA TYR A 175 10.53 -20.31 -3.76
C TYR A 175 9.26 -20.94 -4.35
N LEU A 176 8.21 -20.15 -4.60
CA LEU A 176 7.01 -20.65 -5.27
C LEU A 176 7.33 -21.14 -6.70
N LYS A 177 6.51 -22.05 -7.21
CA LYS A 177 6.56 -22.50 -8.62
C LYS A 177 5.23 -22.16 -9.30
N PRO A 178 5.20 -21.22 -10.27
CA PRO A 178 6.29 -20.31 -10.64
C PRO A 178 6.64 -19.32 -9.52
N ALA A 179 7.88 -18.82 -9.55
CA ALA A 179 8.37 -17.84 -8.59
C ALA A 179 7.51 -16.58 -8.65
N LEU A 180 7.24 -15.96 -7.50
CA LEU A 180 6.41 -14.77 -7.40
C LEU A 180 7.28 -13.55 -7.09
N LEU A 181 7.20 -12.52 -7.93
CA LEU A 181 7.96 -11.29 -7.76
C LEU A 181 7.07 -10.22 -7.12
N HIS A 182 7.51 -9.60 -6.00
CA HIS A 182 6.75 -8.55 -5.31
C HIS A 182 6.60 -7.27 -6.13
N ARG A 183 7.71 -6.82 -6.75
CA ARG A 183 7.82 -5.62 -7.60
C ARG A 183 7.58 -4.25 -6.94
N ASP A 184 7.06 -4.21 -5.72
CA ASP A 184 6.89 -2.96 -4.95
C ASP A 184 7.45 -3.07 -3.52
N LEU A 185 8.72 -3.50 -3.39
CA LEU A 185 9.35 -3.63 -2.08
C LEU A 185 9.83 -2.26 -1.59
N LYS A 186 9.17 -1.74 -0.57
CA LYS A 186 9.44 -0.45 0.05
C LYS A 186 9.02 -0.45 1.52
N VAL A 187 9.50 0.51 2.30
CA VAL A 187 9.28 0.56 3.76
C VAL A 187 7.81 0.81 4.13
N GLU A 188 7.04 1.42 3.24
CA GLU A 188 5.60 1.64 3.36
C GLU A 188 4.81 0.32 3.33
N ASN A 189 5.36 -0.71 2.69
CA ASN A 189 4.75 -2.04 2.54
C ASN A 189 5.23 -3.03 3.62
N VAL A 190 5.77 -2.52 4.74
CA VAL A 190 6.21 -3.32 5.88
C VAL A 190 5.39 -2.95 7.11
N LEU A 191 4.70 -3.95 7.68
CA LEU A 191 3.93 -3.84 8.92
C LEU A 191 4.63 -4.54 10.07
N ILE A 192 4.31 -4.11 11.29
CA ILE A 192 4.92 -4.62 12.52
C ILE A 192 3.87 -5.37 13.32
N THR A 193 4.17 -6.61 13.72
CA THR A 193 3.44 -7.33 14.76
C THR A 193 4.25 -7.31 16.04
N ALA A 194 3.65 -6.85 17.13
CA ALA A 194 4.31 -6.74 18.44
C ALA A 194 3.67 -7.69 19.46
N LYS A 195 4.50 -8.47 20.15
CA LYS A 195 4.08 -9.32 21.28
C LYS A 195 5.04 -9.08 22.45
N GLY A 196 4.60 -8.29 23.42
CA GLY A 196 5.48 -7.78 24.48
C GLY A 196 6.61 -6.95 23.88
N SER A 197 7.85 -7.24 24.26
CA SER A 197 9.05 -6.57 23.73
C SER A 197 9.49 -7.08 22.35
N SER A 198 8.96 -8.21 21.89
CA SER A 198 9.33 -8.80 20.60
C SER A 198 8.53 -8.20 19.45
N LYS A 199 9.23 -7.78 18.40
CA LYS A 199 8.66 -7.28 17.15
C LYS A 199 8.97 -8.25 16.01
N ARG A 200 8.01 -8.41 15.11
CA ARG A 200 8.14 -9.16 13.86
C ARG A 200 7.69 -8.28 12.71
N PHE A 201 8.35 -8.41 11.57
CA PHE A 201 8.08 -7.58 10.40
C PHE A 201 7.42 -8.41 9.31
N LYS A 202 6.39 -7.85 8.68
CA LYS A 202 5.58 -8.54 7.67
C LYS A 202 5.42 -7.69 6.41
N LEU A 203 5.54 -8.33 5.25
CA LEU A 203 5.23 -7.73 3.96
C LEU A 203 3.71 -7.66 3.76
N CYS A 204 3.26 -6.52 3.26
CA CYS A 204 1.90 -6.29 2.81
C CYS A 204 1.87 -5.76 1.37
N ASP A 205 0.66 -5.64 0.83
CA ASP A 205 0.38 -5.01 -0.47
C ASP A 205 0.95 -5.75 -1.71
N PHE A 206 0.22 -6.77 -2.17
CA PHE A 206 0.65 -7.68 -3.24
C PHE A 206 0.07 -7.31 -4.62
N TRP A 207 -0.50 -6.12 -4.79
CA TRP A 207 -1.21 -5.71 -6.02
C TRP A 207 -0.33 -5.68 -7.28
N LEU A 208 0.98 -5.43 -7.15
CA LEU A 208 1.95 -5.46 -8.26
C LEU A 208 2.59 -6.83 -8.49
N CYS A 209 2.24 -7.83 -7.68
CA CYS A 209 2.86 -9.14 -7.75
C CYS A 209 2.62 -9.81 -9.10
N ARG A 210 3.65 -10.48 -9.61
CA ARG A 210 3.56 -11.23 -10.87
C ARG A 210 4.31 -12.55 -10.72
N ALA A 211 3.73 -13.62 -11.26
CA ALA A 211 4.49 -14.83 -11.51
C ALA A 211 5.62 -14.49 -12.48
N ALA A 212 6.86 -14.85 -12.13
CA ALA A 212 7.98 -14.79 -13.03
C ALA A 212 7.65 -15.65 -14.25
N ALA A 213 7.74 -15.05 -15.44
CA ALA A 213 7.60 -15.81 -16.66
C ALA A 213 8.62 -16.96 -16.63
N CYS A 214 8.17 -18.18 -16.90
CA CYS A 214 9.10 -19.27 -17.20
C CYS A 214 9.90 -18.82 -18.42
N ARG A 215 11.12 -18.32 -18.20
CA ARG A 215 12.07 -18.19 -19.30
C ARG A 215 12.25 -19.61 -19.83
N PRO A 216 12.03 -19.89 -21.13
CA PRO A 216 12.52 -21.13 -21.70
C PRO A 216 14.00 -21.19 -21.32
N HIS A 217 14.40 -22.32 -20.75
CA HIS A 217 15.76 -22.55 -20.31
C HIS A 217 16.66 -22.31 -21.52
N ASN A 218 17.30 -21.12 -21.61
CA ASN A 218 18.41 -20.94 -22.51
C ASN A 218 19.46 -21.89 -21.97
N ARG A 219 19.56 -23.07 -22.58
CA ARG A 219 20.70 -23.97 -22.44
C ARG A 219 21.92 -23.06 -22.53
N CYS A 220 22.69 -22.96 -21.45
CA CYS A 220 24.07 -22.52 -21.55
C CYS A 220 24.72 -23.43 -22.59
N ARG A 221 24.87 -22.96 -23.83
CA ARG A 221 25.76 -23.58 -24.79
C ARG A 221 27.15 -23.35 -24.20
N VAL A 222 27.65 -24.34 -23.49
CA VAL A 222 29.08 -24.47 -23.28
C VAL A 222 29.63 -24.76 -24.68
N SER A 223 30.24 -23.75 -25.31
CA SER A 223 31.02 -23.99 -26.53
C SER A 223 32.16 -24.94 -26.16
N PRO A 224 32.32 -26.09 -26.82
CA PRO A 224 33.53 -26.86 -26.67
C PRO A 224 34.65 -26.07 -27.36
N HIS A 225 35.58 -25.54 -26.59
CA HIS A 225 36.85 -25.08 -27.14
C HIS A 225 37.59 -26.31 -27.67
N GLY A 226 37.76 -26.37 -28.99
CA GLY A 226 38.79 -27.15 -29.66
C GLY A 226 40.07 -26.34 -29.80
#